data_AF-A0A022Q476-F1
#
_entry.id   AF-A0A022Q476-F1
#
_cell.length_a   1.000
_cell.length_b   1.000
_cell.length_c   1.000
_cell.angle_alpha   90.00
_cell.angle_beta   90.00
_cell.angle_gamma   90.00
#
_symmetry.space_group_name_H-M   'P 1'
#
loop_
_entity.id
_entity.type
_entity.pdbx_description
1 polymer ?
#
loop_
_entity_poly.entity_id
_entity_poly.type
_entity_poly.pdbx_seq_one_letter_code
_entity_poly.pdbx_strand_id
1 'polypeptide(L)'
;MATELEELLGFLSSPSPPIKKAAVNILRDYTGSEDGLRSLGKYSSVAVSSLSHLLAEKKEVSEPAAEALVNLSQNHDLAKKMVEMGLVKAVMNILYSQACDIPHLLVMLLVNLTQLDAGIQSLLQVPFFT
;
A
#
# COMPACT_ATOMS: atom_id res chain seq x y z
N MET A 1 25.03 8.72 -4.39
CA MET A 1 24.66 8.08 -3.11
C MET A 1 23.16 7.96 -3.10
N ALA A 2 22.62 6.83 -2.65
CA ALA A 2 21.19 6.71 -2.45
C ALA A 2 20.76 7.67 -1.33
N THR A 3 19.56 8.24 -1.42
CA THR A 3 19.00 8.99 -0.27
C THR A 3 18.57 8.02 0.83
N GLU A 4 18.45 8.50 2.08
CA GLU A 4 17.97 7.67 3.20
C GLU A 4 16.61 7.02 2.89
N LEU A 5 15.75 7.72 2.15
CA LEU A 5 14.44 7.20 1.74
C LEU A 5 14.54 6.13 0.65
N GLU A 6 15.48 6.26 -0.29
CA GLU A 6 15.75 5.22 -1.29
C GLU A 6 16.29 3.95 -0.64
N GLU A 7 17.19 4.08 0.34
CA GLU A 7 17.68 2.95 1.12
C GLU A 7 16.55 2.28 1.92
N LEU A 8 15.70 3.08 2.58
CA LEU A 8 14.53 2.57 3.30
C LEU A 8 13.60 1.77 2.38
N LEU A 9 13.30 2.28 1.19
CA LEU A 9 12.48 1.59 0.20
C LEU A 9 13.14 0.30 -0.30
N GLY A 10 14.47 0.29 -0.42
CA GLY A 10 15.24 -0.91 -0.74
C GLY A 10 15.10 -2.01 0.31
N PHE A 11 15.02 -1.65 1.59
CA PHE A 11 14.87 -2.61 2.69
C PHE A 11 13.50 -3.30 2.73
N LEU A 12 12.46 -2.76 2.08
CA LEU A 12 11.16 -3.44 1.95
C LEU A 12 11.26 -4.76 1.16
N SER A 13 12.23 -4.86 0.25
CA SER A 13 12.51 -6.06 -0.52
C SER A 13 13.56 -6.97 0.12
N SER A 14 13.98 -6.68 1.35
CA SER A 14 15.00 -7.47 2.05
C SER A 14 14.52 -8.91 2.28
N PRO A 15 15.38 -9.93 2.06
CA PRO A 15 15.05 -11.31 2.40
C PRO A 15 15.00 -11.53 3.92
N SER A 16 15.53 -10.60 4.73
CA SER A 16 15.53 -10.68 6.18
C SER A 16 14.20 -10.16 6.75
N PRO A 17 13.36 -11.03 7.37
CA PRO A 17 12.08 -10.60 7.93
C PRO A 17 12.19 -9.47 8.97
N PRO A 18 13.19 -9.47 9.90
CA PRO A 18 13.39 -8.36 10.83
C PRO A 18 13.67 -7.02 10.13
N ILE A 19 14.47 -7.02 9.06
CA ILE A 19 14.79 -5.81 8.31
C ILE A 19 13.55 -5.30 7.58
N LYS A 20 12.85 -6.19 6.87
CA LYS A 20 11.60 -5.86 6.18
C LYS A 20 10.56 -5.27 7.14
N LYS A 21 10.38 -5.90 8.32
CA LYS A 21 9.48 -5.42 9.38
C LYS A 21 9.89 -4.06 9.93
N ALA A 22 11.18 -3.82 10.18
CA ALA A 22 11.64 -2.52 10.64
C ALA A 22 11.40 -1.44 9.58
N ALA A 23 11.73 -1.74 8.31
CA ALA A 23 11.57 -0.81 7.20
C ALA A 23 10.11 -0.40 6.98
N VAL A 24 9.17 -1.37 6.98
CA VAL A 24 7.75 -1.05 6.79
C VAL A 24 7.16 -0.26 7.97
N ASN A 25 7.61 -0.51 9.20
CA ASN A 25 7.16 0.28 10.36
C ASN A 25 7.65 1.73 10.29
N ILE A 26 8.93 1.95 9.92
CA ILE A 26 9.47 3.30 9.73
C ILE A 26 8.69 4.02 8.61
N LEU A 27 8.43 3.32 7.49
CA LEU A 27 7.70 3.90 6.37
C LEU A 27 6.24 4.23 6.74
N ARG A 28 5.57 3.37 7.51
CA ARG A 28 4.23 3.66 8.07
C ARG A 28 4.27 4.96 8.87
N ASP A 29 5.18 5.07 9.84
CA ASP A 29 5.28 6.28 10.68
C ASP A 29 5.55 7.53 9.84
N TYR A 30 6.39 7.39 8.82
CA TYR A 30 6.70 8.45 7.88
C TYR A 30 5.45 8.92 7.11
N THR A 31 4.64 7.99 6.59
CA THR A 31 3.37 8.31 5.89
C THR A 31 2.31 8.89 6.81
N GLY A 32 2.42 8.72 8.12
CA GLY A 32 1.52 9.34 9.11
C GLY A 32 1.79 10.83 9.35
N SER A 33 2.80 11.41 8.68
CA SER A 33 3.19 12.81 8.81
C SER A 33 3.10 13.57 7.48
N GLU A 34 2.70 14.84 7.53
CA GLU A 34 2.62 15.72 6.36
C GLU A 34 3.97 15.86 5.64
N ASP A 35 5.06 16.00 6.40
CA ASP A 35 6.41 16.11 5.84
C ASP A 35 6.86 14.83 5.14
N GLY A 36 6.50 13.67 5.72
CA GLY A 36 6.80 12.38 5.11
C GLY A 36 6.02 12.12 3.83
N LEU A 37 4.73 12.48 3.79
CA LEU A 37 3.91 12.42 2.58
C LEU A 37 4.49 13.27 1.44
N ARG A 38 4.92 14.51 1.73
CA ARG A 38 5.55 15.40 0.74
C ARG A 38 6.85 14.81 0.20
N SER A 39 7.68 14.27 1.09
CA SER A 39 8.98 13.70 0.72
C SER A 39 8.84 12.41 -0.11
N LEU A 40 7.83 11.58 0.20
CA LEU A 40 7.49 10.38 -0.55
C LEU A 40 6.90 10.64 -1.93
N GLY A 41 6.40 11.85 -2.22
CA GLY A 41 5.79 12.19 -3.51
C GLY A 41 6.67 11.83 -4.71
N LYS A 42 7.99 12.10 -4.61
CA LYS A 42 8.99 11.77 -5.66
C LYS A 42 9.22 10.27 -5.83
N TYR A 43 8.98 9.49 -4.79
CA TYR A 43 9.20 8.03 -4.75
C TYR A 43 7.91 7.23 -4.78
N SER A 44 6.77 7.90 -4.97
CA SER A 44 5.43 7.33 -4.83
C SER A 44 5.21 6.06 -5.67
N SER A 45 5.72 5.98 -6.90
CA SER A 45 5.59 4.74 -7.70
C SER A 45 6.26 3.55 -7.03
N VAL A 46 7.49 3.76 -6.55
CA VAL A 46 8.31 2.72 -5.93
C VAL A 46 7.70 2.33 -4.59
N ALA A 47 7.33 3.32 -3.77
CA ALA A 47 6.70 3.11 -2.47
C ALA A 47 5.37 2.34 -2.61
N VAL A 48 4.47 2.77 -3.49
CA VAL A 48 3.19 2.10 -3.71
C VAL A 48 3.40 0.67 -4.20
N SER A 49 4.30 0.45 -5.17
CA SER A 49 4.59 -0.89 -5.68
C SER A 49 5.12 -1.81 -4.57
N SER A 50 6.14 -1.37 -3.84
CA SER A 50 6.75 -2.15 -2.76
C SER A 50 5.73 -2.46 -1.66
N LEU A 51 4.97 -1.46 -1.20
CA LEU A 51 3.94 -1.66 -0.18
C LEU A 51 2.82 -2.60 -0.65
N SER A 52 2.41 -2.51 -1.92
CA SER A 52 1.38 -3.39 -2.48
C SER A 52 1.81 -4.87 -2.46
N HIS A 53 3.09 -5.15 -2.75
CA HIS A 53 3.63 -6.50 -2.64
C HIS A 53 3.63 -7.03 -1.21
N LEU A 54 3.84 -6.16 -0.22
CA LEU A 54 3.84 -6.54 1.19
C LEU A 54 2.45 -6.89 1.74
N LEU A 55 1.37 -6.55 1.04
CA LEU A 55 0.01 -6.89 1.50
C LEU A 55 -0.26 -8.41 1.56
N ALA A 56 0.50 -9.21 0.79
CA ALA A 56 0.38 -10.67 0.79
C ALA A 56 1.30 -11.37 1.83
N GLU A 57 2.11 -10.60 2.58
CA GLU A 57 2.97 -11.13 3.64
C GLU A 57 2.18 -11.42 4.92
N LYS A 58 2.87 -12.02 5.91
CA LYS A 58 2.32 -12.22 7.25
C LYS A 58 1.86 -10.91 7.86
N LYS A 59 0.84 -10.98 8.72
CA LYS A 59 0.22 -9.82 9.41
C LYS A 59 1.23 -8.80 9.93
N GLU A 60 2.32 -9.24 10.55
CA GLU A 60 3.36 -8.36 11.11
C GLU A 60 4.03 -7.41 10.10
N VAL A 61 3.91 -7.70 8.81
CA VAL A 61 4.44 -6.90 7.70
C VAL A 61 3.31 -6.29 6.87
N SER A 62 2.24 -7.05 6.60
CA SER A 62 1.12 -6.58 5.78
C SER A 62 0.27 -5.52 6.48
N GLU A 63 0.12 -5.58 7.80
CA GLU A 63 -0.63 -4.57 8.59
C GLU A 63 0.00 -3.18 8.49
N PRO A 64 1.28 -2.95 8.84
CA PRO A 64 1.91 -1.63 8.66
C PRO A 64 2.02 -1.22 7.19
N ALA A 65 2.11 -2.18 6.24
CA ALA A 65 2.08 -1.85 4.82
C ALA A 65 0.72 -1.31 4.37
N ALA A 66 -0.38 -1.92 4.85
CA ALA A 66 -1.72 -1.47 4.57
C ALA A 66 -2.01 -0.11 5.22
N GLU A 67 -1.58 0.12 6.46
CA GLU A 67 -1.67 1.43 7.11
C GLU A 67 -0.95 2.52 6.31
N ALA A 68 0.27 2.23 5.82
CA ALA A 68 1.02 3.17 4.98
C ALA A 68 0.27 3.49 3.67
N LEU A 69 -0.33 2.50 3.02
CA LEU A 69 -1.14 2.71 1.81
C LEU A 69 -2.43 3.50 2.11
N VAL A 70 -3.09 3.24 3.24
CA VAL A 70 -4.25 4.03 3.68
C VAL A 70 -3.85 5.49 3.85
N ASN A 71 -2.74 5.78 4.53
CA ASN A 71 -2.24 7.14 4.70
C ASN A 71 -1.93 7.82 3.36
N LEU A 72 -1.19 7.14 2.47
CA LEU A 72 -0.85 7.67 1.15
C LEU A 72 -2.08 7.93 0.28
N SER A 73 -3.09 7.06 0.35
CA SER A 73 -4.33 7.18 -0.44
C SER A 73 -5.27 8.31 0.02
N GLN A 74 -4.98 8.98 1.14
CA GLN A 74 -5.68 10.23 1.49
C GLN A 74 -5.33 11.37 0.54
N ASN A 75 -4.15 11.31 -0.12
CA ASN A 75 -3.79 12.23 -1.17
C ASN A 75 -4.41 11.78 -2.51
N HIS A 76 -5.17 12.68 -3.14
CA HIS A 76 -5.91 12.38 -4.37
C HIS A 76 -5.04 11.90 -5.54
N ASP A 77 -3.88 12.52 -5.77
CA ASP A 77 -2.98 12.15 -6.86
C ASP A 77 -2.34 10.77 -6.62
N LEU A 78 -2.02 10.46 -5.36
CA LEU A 78 -1.50 9.15 -4.98
C LEU A 78 -2.57 8.06 -5.07
N ALA A 79 -3.81 8.34 -4.64
CA ALA A 79 -4.93 7.42 -4.81
C ALA A 79 -5.19 7.12 -6.29
N LYS A 80 -5.17 8.15 -7.15
CA LYS A 80 -5.33 7.97 -8.60
C LYS A 80 -4.26 7.04 -9.16
N LYS A 81 -3.00 7.27 -8.77
CA LYS A 81 -1.88 6.43 -9.17
C LYS A 81 -2.01 4.98 -8.68
N MET A 82 -2.48 4.77 -7.46
CA MET A 82 -2.76 3.43 -6.93
C MET A 82 -3.82 2.70 -7.76
N VAL A 83 -4.88 3.39 -8.17
CA VAL A 83 -5.90 2.82 -9.07
C VAL A 83 -5.30 2.46 -10.42
N GLU A 84 -4.51 3.35 -11.03
CA GLU A 84 -3.80 3.10 -12.30
C GLU A 84 -2.84 1.91 -12.21
N MET A 85 -2.22 1.71 -11.05
CA MET A 85 -1.34 0.57 -10.75
C MET A 85 -2.12 -0.73 -10.43
N GLY A 86 -3.45 -0.72 -10.47
CA GLY A 86 -4.28 -1.91 -10.27
C GLY A 86 -4.47 -2.32 -8.81
N LEU A 87 -4.24 -1.42 -7.86
CA LEU A 87 -4.29 -1.74 -6.43
C LEU A 87 -5.68 -2.20 -5.97
N VAL A 88 -6.75 -1.69 -6.58
CA VAL A 88 -8.14 -2.12 -6.27
C VAL A 88 -8.30 -3.62 -6.48
N LYS A 89 -7.87 -4.14 -7.65
CA LYS A 89 -7.94 -5.58 -7.95
C LYS A 89 -7.06 -6.40 -7.00
N ALA A 90 -5.85 -5.92 -6.71
CA ALA A 90 -4.95 -6.60 -5.79
C ALA A 90 -5.55 -6.72 -4.37
N VAL A 91 -6.12 -5.63 -3.85
CA VAL A 91 -6.77 -5.61 -2.53
C VAL A 91 -7.99 -6.55 -2.49
N MET A 92 -8.83 -6.53 -3.54
CA MET A 92 -9.98 -7.45 -3.61
C MET A 92 -9.56 -8.92 -3.64
N ASN A 93 -8.50 -9.26 -4.38
CA ASN A 93 -7.97 -10.64 -4.40
C ASN A 93 -7.52 -11.09 -3.00
N ILE A 94 -6.91 -10.19 -2.21
CA ILE A 94 -6.48 -10.50 -0.84
C ILE A 94 -7.68 -10.66 0.08
N LEU A 95 -8.67 -9.76 0.00
CA LEU A 95 -9.91 -9.84 0.78
C LEU A 95 -10.69 -11.14 0.54
N TYR A 96 -10.66 -11.68 -0.68
CA TYR A 96 -11.28 -12.97 -1.00
C TYR A 96 -10.46 -14.19 -0.60
N SER A 97 -9.19 -14.01 -0.24
CA SER A 97 -8.36 -15.12 0.23
C SER A 97 -8.83 -15.58 1.62
N GLN A 98 -8.78 -16.89 1.89
CA GLN A 98 -9.15 -17.45 3.20
C GLN A 98 -8.19 -17.03 4.34
N ALA A 99 -7.09 -16.35 4.02
CA ALA A 99 -6.01 -16.01 4.95
C ALA A 99 -5.87 -14.48 5.17
N CYS A 100 -6.91 -13.69 4.88
CA CYS A 100 -6.86 -12.24 5.07
C CYS A 100 -6.95 -11.85 6.56
N ASP A 101 -5.81 -11.48 7.15
CA ASP A 101 -5.72 -11.09 8.57
C ASP A 101 -5.98 -9.59 8.84
N ILE A 102 -6.09 -8.78 7.78
CA ILE A 102 -6.19 -7.30 7.85
C ILE A 102 -7.39 -6.72 7.07
N PRO A 103 -8.59 -7.35 7.08
CA PRO A 103 -9.69 -6.94 6.20
C PRO A 103 -10.16 -5.50 6.43
N HIS A 104 -10.12 -5.02 7.67
CA HIS A 104 -10.52 -3.65 8.01
C HIS A 104 -9.66 -2.58 7.32
N LEU A 105 -8.32 -2.74 7.30
CA LEU A 105 -7.41 -1.81 6.62
C LEU A 105 -7.57 -1.86 5.11
N LEU A 106 -7.76 -3.06 4.55
CA LEU A 106 -8.00 -3.24 3.12
C LEU A 106 -9.32 -2.59 2.68
N VAL A 107 -10.38 -2.70 3.49
CA VAL A 107 -11.64 -2.00 3.25
C VAL A 107 -11.46 -0.48 3.38
N MET A 108 -10.72 0.01 4.38
CA MET A 108 -10.40 1.44 4.50
C MET A 108 -9.64 1.97 3.28
N LEU A 109 -8.68 1.20 2.76
CA LEU A 109 -7.97 1.54 1.53
C LEU A 109 -8.93 1.59 0.34
N LEU A 110 -9.82 0.59 0.18
CA LEU A 110 -10.84 0.62 -0.87
C LEU A 110 -11.78 1.82 -0.75
N VAL A 111 -12.17 2.23 0.46
CA VAL A 111 -12.96 3.44 0.68
C VAL A 111 -12.23 4.66 0.11
N ASN A 112 -10.93 4.82 0.35
CA ASN A 112 -10.16 5.92 -0.22
C ASN A 112 -10.07 5.83 -1.75
N LEU A 113 -9.77 4.66 -2.30
CA LEU A 113 -9.61 4.47 -3.76
C LEU A 113 -10.94 4.63 -4.52
N THR A 114 -12.07 4.28 -3.91
CA THR A 114 -13.41 4.39 -4.51
C THR A 114 -14.05 5.76 -4.37
N GLN A 115 -13.34 6.76 -3.81
CA GLN A 115 -13.70 8.17 -3.99
C GLN A 115 -13.43 8.65 -5.43
N LEU A 116 -12.66 7.87 -6.21
CA LEU A 116 -12.41 8.11 -7.62
C LEU A 116 -13.35 7.27 -8.48
N ASP A 117 -13.92 7.87 -9.53
CA ASP A 117 -14.74 7.14 -10.51
C ASP A 117 -14.00 5.94 -11.09
N ALA A 118 -12.71 6.12 -11.43
CA ALA A 118 -11.87 5.03 -11.93
C ALA A 118 -11.70 3.89 -10.91
N GLY A 119 -11.65 4.22 -9.61
CA GLY A 119 -11.60 3.23 -8.54
C GLY A 119 -12.89 2.44 -8.41
N ILE A 120 -14.04 3.11 -8.52
CA ILE A 120 -15.36 2.46 -8.58
C ILE A 120 -15.44 1.53 -9.80
N GLN A 121 -15.07 2.02 -10.99
CA GLN A 121 -15.06 1.20 -12.21
C GLN A 121 -14.15 -0.03 -12.06
N SER A 122 -12.94 0.16 -11.50
CA SER A 122 -12.02 -0.95 -11.24
C SER A 122 -12.62 -1.99 -10.29
N LEU A 123 -13.30 -1.55 -9.22
CA LEU A 123 -13.96 -2.43 -8.26
C LEU A 123 -15.09 -3.24 -8.91
N LEU A 124 -15.93 -2.60 -9.71
CA LEU A 124 -17.05 -3.25 -10.41
C LEU A 124 -16.60 -4.26 -11.46
N GLN A 125 -15.38 -4.11 -11.98
CA GLN A 125 -14.78 -5.03 -12.95
C GLN A 125 -14.03 -6.19 -12.31
N VAL A 126 -13.85 -6.22 -10.98
CA VAL A 126 -13.27 -7.39 -10.31
C VAL A 126 -14.29 -8.53 -10.40
N PRO A 127 -13.96 -9.65 -11.08
CA PRO A 127 -14.90 -10.73 -11.21
C PRO A 127 -15.16 -11.35 -9.83
N PHE A 128 -16.41 -11.29 -9.40
CA PHE A 128 -16.91 -12.14 -8.32
C PHE A 128 -16.97 -13.56 -8.90
N PHE A 129 -16.07 -14.44 -8.45
CA PHE A 129 -16.00 -15.87 -8.80
C PHE A 129 -15.35 -16.24 -10.14
N THR A 130 -14.14 -16.82 -10.06
CA THR A 130 -13.71 -18.03 -10.80
C THR A 130 -12.76 -18.82 -9.92
#